data_AF-A0A7I8MPC9-F1
#
_entry.id   AF-A0A7I8MPC9-F1
#
_cell.length_a   1.000
_cell.length_b   1.000
_cell.length_c   1.000
_cell.angle_alpha   90.00
_cell.angle_beta   90.00
_cell.angle_gamma   90.00
#
_symmetry.space_group_name_H-M   'P 1'
#
loop_
_entity.id
_entity.type
_entity.pdbx_description
1 polymer ?
#
loop_
_entity_poly.entity_id
_entity_poly.type
_entity_poly.pdbx_seq_one_letter_code
_entity_poly.pdbx_strand_id
1 'polypeptide(L)'
;MGKLPIVQKDETCRSPDGDILPTWYMGDYSVLAIVVDDKEAAARVLQDKGIPVIEGSGGTIVEFDAPAGLNQIVAHLTDSTLQFSLSDSATRIYQG
;
A
#
# COMPACT_ATOMS: atom_id res chain seq x y z
N MET A 1 8.12 -4.50 12.43
CA MET A 1 6.83 -4.38 11.74
C MET A 1 7.07 -3.72 10.39
N GLY A 2 6.71 -4.39 9.30
CA GLY A 2 6.65 -3.80 7.98
C GLY A 2 5.33 -3.06 7.78
N LYS A 3 5.35 -1.99 6.99
CA LYS A 3 4.19 -1.20 6.60
C LYS A 3 4.11 -1.14 5.07
N LEU A 4 2.93 -1.33 4.50
CA LEU A 4 2.69 -1.11 3.07
C LEU A 4 1.49 -0.19 2.88
N PRO A 5 1.63 0.92 2.14
CA PRO A 5 0.49 1.72 1.75
C PRO A 5 -0.36 0.98 0.72
N ILE A 6 -1.68 1.13 0.85
CA ILE A 6 -2.68 0.74 -0.14
C ILE A 6 -3.09 2.01 -0.88
N VAL A 7 -2.87 2.04 -2.19
CA VAL A 7 -3.02 3.22 -3.02
C VAL A 7 -4.01 2.91 -4.14
N GLN A 8 -4.96 3.81 -4.39
CA GLN A 8 -5.83 3.67 -5.56
C GLN A 8 -5.07 4.09 -6.83
N LYS A 9 -5.31 3.44 -7.98
CA LYS A 9 -4.58 3.72 -9.25
C LYS A 9 -4.51 5.20 -9.65
N ASP A 10 -5.49 6.01 -9.25
CA ASP A 10 -5.60 7.43 -9.60
C ASP A 10 -5.29 8.40 -8.43
N GLU A 11 -4.82 7.89 -7.29
CA GLU A 11 -4.44 8.71 -6.13
C GLU A 11 -2.93 9.00 -6.11
N THR A 12 -2.58 10.23 -5.72
CA THR A 12 -1.19 10.56 -5.40
C THR A 12 -0.78 9.87 -4.10
N CYS A 13 0.22 9.00 -4.16
CA CYS A 13 0.70 8.29 -2.97
C CYS A 13 1.35 9.27 -1.98
N ARG A 14 1.07 9.11 -0.69
CA ARG A 14 1.80 9.77 0.40
C ARG A 14 2.70 8.74 1.10
N SER A 15 3.69 9.18 1.85
CA SER A 15 4.43 8.24 2.68
C SER A 15 3.50 7.60 3.72
N PRO A 16 3.77 6.36 4.16
CA PRO A 16 3.00 5.71 5.22
C PRO A 16 2.93 6.52 6.52
N ASP A 17 3.93 7.34 6.81
CA ASP A 17 3.91 8.17 8.03
C ASP A 17 3.29 9.57 7.79
N GLY A 18 2.74 9.83 6.59
CA GLY A 18 2.08 11.09 6.24
C GLY A 18 3.02 12.23 5.87
N ASP A 19 4.32 12.01 5.94
CA ASP A 19 5.36 12.92 5.51
C ASP A 19 5.35 13.15 3.99
N ILE A 20 5.64 14.38 3.59
CA ILE A 20 5.89 14.74 2.20
C ILE A 20 7.21 14.08 1.79
N LEU A 21 7.16 13.13 0.85
CA LEU A 21 8.38 12.52 0.32
C LEU A 21 9.24 13.61 -0.34
N PRO A 22 10.55 13.68 -0.04
CA PRO A 22 11.41 14.78 -0.48
C PRO A 22 11.46 14.85 -2.00
N THR A 23 11.29 16.05 -2.57
CA THR A 23 11.09 16.35 -4.01
C THR A 23 12.21 15.85 -4.95
N TRP A 24 13.32 15.32 -4.43
CA TRP A 24 14.50 14.84 -5.18
C TRP A 24 14.81 13.36 -4.90
N TYR A 25 13.79 12.51 -5.01
CA TYR A 25 13.76 11.11 -4.58
C TYR A 25 14.59 10.10 -5.40
N MET A 26 15.37 10.50 -6.41
CA MET A 26 15.95 9.58 -7.42
C MET A 26 17.09 8.64 -6.96
N GLY A 27 17.16 8.18 -5.71
CA GLY A 27 18.30 7.38 -5.24
C GLY A 27 17.98 6.22 -4.29
N ASP A 28 17.46 6.53 -3.09
CA ASP A 28 17.69 5.63 -1.95
C ASP A 28 16.45 5.25 -1.15
N TYR A 29 15.28 5.69 -1.57
CA TYR A 29 14.02 5.29 -0.98
C TYR A 29 13.23 4.60 -2.10
N SER A 30 12.71 3.42 -1.86
CA SER A 30 11.63 2.82 -2.66
C SER A 30 10.65 2.33 -1.61
N VAL A 31 9.44 2.88 -1.59
CA VAL A 31 8.39 2.39 -0.70
C VAL A 31 7.47 1.55 -1.55
N LEU A 32 7.60 0.23 -1.42
CA LEU A 32 6.69 -0.72 -2.05
C LEU A 32 5.26 -0.38 -1.62
N ALA A 33 4.33 -0.40 -2.56
CA ALA A 33 2.92 -0.09 -2.34
C ALA A 33 2.05 -1.15 -3.00
N ILE A 34 0.87 -1.36 -2.42
CA ILE A 34 -0.20 -2.16 -3.02
C ILE A 34 -1.10 -1.19 -3.78
N VAL A 35 -1.05 -1.23 -5.10
CA VAL A 35 -1.90 -0.39 -5.96
C VAL A 35 -3.15 -1.18 -6.35
N VAL A 36 -4.32 -0.63 -6.07
CA VAL A 36 -5.64 -1.27 -6.27
C VAL A 36 -6.58 -0.36 -7.06
N ASP A 37 -7.63 -0.94 -7.64
CA ASP A 37 -8.71 -0.16 -8.27
C ASP A 37 -9.67 0.46 -7.24
N ASP A 38 -9.91 -0.25 -6.15
CA ASP A 38 -10.80 0.16 -5.07
C ASP A 38 -10.10 -0.06 -3.72
N LYS A 39 -9.70 1.05 -3.10
CA LYS A 39 -8.97 1.06 -1.83
C LYS A 39 -9.82 0.61 -0.65
N GLU A 40 -11.09 0.99 -0.61
CA GLU A 40 -12.00 0.61 0.46
C GLU A 40 -12.30 -0.90 0.41
N ALA A 41 -12.54 -1.44 -0.77
CA ALA A 41 -12.76 -2.87 -0.95
C ALA A 41 -11.52 -3.68 -0.55
N ALA A 42 -10.32 -3.22 -0.93
CA ALA A 42 -9.06 -3.87 -0.53
C ALA A 42 -8.86 -3.84 0.99
N ALA A 43 -9.12 -2.71 1.64
CA ALA A 43 -9.03 -2.58 3.09
C ALA A 43 -9.98 -3.56 3.80
N ARG A 44 -11.25 -3.65 3.33
CA ARG A 44 -12.24 -4.58 3.89
C ARG A 44 -11.83 -6.04 3.73
N VAL A 45 -11.35 -6.45 2.55
CA VAL A 45 -10.87 -7.82 2.32
C VAL A 45 -9.77 -8.20 3.32
N LEU A 46 -8.84 -7.28 3.58
CA LEU A 46 -7.73 -7.52 4.50
C LEU A 46 -8.19 -7.55 5.96
N GLN A 47 -9.06 -6.62 6.36
CA GLN A 47 -9.66 -6.59 7.70
C GLN A 47 -10.49 -7.86 8.00
N ASP A 48 -11.29 -8.33 7.03
CA ASP A 48 -12.09 -9.56 7.15
C ASP A 48 -11.22 -10.82 7.33
N LYS A 49 -9.96 -10.75 6.91
CA LYS A 49 -8.95 -11.81 7.10
C LYS A 49 -8.10 -11.63 8.36
N GLY A 50 -8.42 -10.63 9.20
CA GLY A 50 -7.71 -10.35 10.44
C GLY A 50 -6.37 -9.64 10.23
N ILE A 51 -6.13 -9.06 9.05
CA ILE A 51 -4.94 -8.26 8.80
C ILE A 51 -5.18 -6.83 9.29
N PRO A 52 -4.31 -6.26 10.13
CA PRO A 52 -4.42 -4.88 10.58
C PRO A 52 -4.30 -3.89 9.43
N VAL A 53 -5.34 -3.07 9.26
CA VAL A 53 -5.35 -1.94 8.33
C VAL A 53 -5.56 -0.66 9.15
N ILE A 54 -4.65 0.30 8.99
CA ILE A 54 -4.70 1.61 9.64
C ILE A 54 -5.09 2.65 8.60
N GLU A 55 -6.08 3.47 8.94
CA GLU A 55 -6.45 4.65 8.17
C GLU A 55 -5.97 5.91 8.90
N GLY A 56 -5.23 6.77 8.18
CA GLY A 56 -4.71 8.01 8.74
C GLY A 56 -4.53 9.10 7.69
N SER A 57 -3.97 10.23 8.11
CA SER A 57 -3.67 11.37 7.24
C SER A 57 -2.69 11.03 6.10
N GLY A 58 -1.87 10.00 6.28
CA GLY A 58 -0.96 9.44 5.26
C GLY A 58 -1.62 8.45 4.29
N GLY A 59 -2.90 8.12 4.46
CA GLY A 59 -3.63 7.16 3.65
C GLY A 59 -3.95 5.85 4.38
N THR A 60 -4.25 4.81 3.61
CA THR A 60 -4.56 3.47 4.12
C THR A 60 -3.29 2.63 4.12
N ILE A 61 -2.95 2.03 5.26
CA ILE A 61 -1.70 1.29 5.46
C ILE A 61 -2.01 -0.08 6.04
N VAL A 62 -1.36 -1.10 5.50
CA VAL A 62 -1.36 -2.44 6.06
C VAL A 62 -0.10 -2.63 6.90
N GLU A 63 -0.24 -3.24 8.08
CA GLU A 63 0.88 -3.58 8.94
C GLU A 63 1.07 -5.10 9.04
N PHE A 64 2.32 -5.54 9.08
CA PHE A 64 2.65 -6.95 9.23
C PHE A 64 3.96 -7.15 9.99
N ASP A 65 4.05 -8.22 10.79
CA ASP A 65 5.19 -8.43 11.68
C ASP A 65 6.38 -9.14 11.01
N ALA A 66 6.14 -9.93 9.96
CA ALA A 66 7.15 -10.77 9.33
C ALA A 66 6.98 -10.82 7.79
N PRO A 67 8.02 -11.17 7.03
CA PRO A 67 7.92 -11.34 5.57
C PRO A 67 6.79 -12.28 5.11
N ALA A 68 6.43 -13.27 5.94
CA ALA A 68 5.28 -14.14 5.71
C ALA A 68 3.95 -13.38 5.63
N GLY A 69 3.83 -12.25 6.34
CA GLY A 69 2.66 -11.39 6.30
C GLY A 69 2.44 -10.75 4.93
N LEU A 70 3.51 -10.34 4.23
CA LEU A 70 3.39 -9.85 2.86
C LEU A 70 2.82 -10.91 1.91
N ASN A 71 3.31 -12.15 2.02
CA ASN A 71 2.78 -13.25 1.22
C ASN A 71 1.30 -13.53 1.53
N GLN A 72 0.89 -13.42 2.79
CA GLN A 72 -0.52 -13.55 3.18
C GLN A 72 -1.40 -12.43 2.61
N ILE A 73 -0.94 -11.17 2.69
CA ILE A 73 -1.63 -10.01 2.12
C ILE A 73 -1.82 -10.21 0.60
N VAL A 74 -0.76 -10.58 -0.12
CA VAL A 74 -0.82 -10.84 -1.56
C VAL A 74 -1.74 -12.02 -1.88
N ALA A 75 -1.69 -13.10 -1.10
CA ALA A 75 -2.57 -14.25 -1.28
C ALA A 75 -4.04 -13.87 -1.10
N HIS A 76 -4.39 -13.12 -0.05
CA HIS A 76 -5.76 -12.70 0.20
C HIS A 76 -6.30 -11.73 -0.86
N LEU A 77 -5.47 -10.83 -1.38
CA LEU A 77 -5.85 -9.97 -2.49
C LEU A 77 -6.00 -10.76 -3.80
N THR A 78 -5.16 -11.78 -4.03
CA THR A 78 -5.26 -12.67 -5.21
C THR A 78 -6.51 -13.55 -5.16
N ASP A 79 -6.89 -14.03 -3.98
CA ASP A 79 -8.11 -14.80 -3.77
C ASP A 79 -9.38 -13.94 -3.87
N SER A 80 -9.22 -12.61 -3.87
CA SER A 80 -10.30 -11.65 -4.10
C SER A 80 -10.49 -11.37 -5.58
N THR A 81 -11.65 -10.84 -5.97
CA THR A 81 -11.89 -10.37 -7.35
C THR A 81 -11.27 -9.00 -7.64
N LEU A 82 -10.46 -8.46 -6.72
CA LEU A 82 -9.86 -7.13 -6.85
C LEU A 82 -8.62 -7.20 -7.75
N GLN A 83 -8.50 -6.25 -8.66
CA GLN A 83 -7.25 -6.07 -9.38
C GLN A 83 -6.27 -5.30 -8.49
N PHE A 84 -5.07 -5.85 -8.34
CA PHE A 84 -3.99 -5.19 -7.62
C PHE A 84 -2.64 -5.39 -8.33
N SER A 85 -1.69 -4.51 -8.03
CA SER A 85 -0.29 -4.64 -8.43
C SER A 85 0.62 -4.13 -7.33
N LEU A 86 1.79 -4.75 -7.17
CA LEU A 86 2.85 -4.21 -6.34
C LEU A 86 3.69 -3.23 -7.16
N SER A 87 3.84 -2.00 -6.67
CA SER A 87 4.58 -0.95 -7.38
C SER A 87 5.36 -0.09 -6.40
N ASP A 88 6.43 0.53 -6.86
CA ASP A 88 7.10 1.55 -6.08
C ASP A 88 6.21 2.81 -6.03
N SER A 89 5.80 3.20 -4.83
CA SER A 89 5.01 4.41 -4.58
C SER A 89 5.61 5.65 -5.23
N ALA A 90 6.94 5.73 -5.34
CA ALA A 90 7.58 6.89 -5.93
C ALA A 90 7.46 6.97 -7.45
N THR A 91 7.35 5.83 -8.12
CA THR A 91 7.04 5.84 -9.56
C THR A 91 5.68 6.53 -9.77
N ARG A 92 4.73 6.39 -8.84
CA ARG A 92 3.42 7.06 -8.89
C ARG A 92 3.44 8.53 -8.44
N ILE A 93 4.36 8.92 -7.55
CA ILE A 93 4.47 10.31 -7.08
C ILE A 93 5.09 11.22 -8.15
N TYR A 94 6.05 10.70 -8.92
CA TYR A 94 6.79 11.50 -9.91
C TYR A 94 6.35 11.30 -11.36
N GLN A 95 5.63 10.22 -11.68
CA GLN A 95 5.10 9.96 -13.04
C GLN A 95 3.58 10.12 -13.14
N GLY A 96 2.97 10.88 -12.23
CA GLY A 96 1.59 11.35 -12.39
C GLY A 96 1.44 12.20 -13.66
#